data_AF-A0A2S7P031-F1
#
_entry.id   AF-A0A2S7P031-F1
#
_cell.length_a   1.000
_cell.length_b   1.000
_cell.length_c   1.000
_cell.angle_alpha   90.00
_cell.angle_beta   90.00
_cell.angle_gamma   90.00
#
_symmetry.space_group_name_H-M   'P 1'
#
loop_
_entity.id
_entity.type
_entity.pdbx_description
1 polymer ?
#
loop_
_entity_poly.entity_id
_entity_poly.type
_entity_poly.pdbx_seq_one_letter_code
_entity_poly.pdbx_strand_id
1 'polypeptide(L)'
;MTRRLSVVPPPLPSILTSASAPSLSTLPNELKLEIFSYLDPIDGTAFGLTSRHSYLIYRAIFPSPIPLSTRRVGPNSLEAAWAFKGGNGEQKCAHCGVYRCELWKHISTWMGAEREYCSMKGNFGRRGREGTEERGCWRGKPSKPRRCGRHPERTTTVHQDDVGVREEIERVVREASRRLGDSEVVGGREVMMG
;
A
#
# COMPACT_ATOMS: atom_id res chain seq x y z
N MET A 1 35.70 8.27 -37.56
CA MET A 1 34.92 8.68 -36.37
C MET A 1 34.70 7.44 -35.50
N THR A 2 35.54 7.25 -34.50
CA THR A 2 35.59 6.03 -33.67
C THR A 2 34.54 6.11 -32.55
N ARG A 3 33.62 5.14 -32.52
CA ARG A 3 32.68 4.95 -31.41
C ARG A 3 33.48 4.65 -30.13
N ARG A 4 33.36 5.51 -29.12
CA ARG A 4 33.77 5.19 -27.75
C ARG A 4 32.97 3.98 -27.29
N LEU A 5 33.63 2.83 -27.18
CA LEU A 5 33.10 1.67 -26.47
C LEU A 5 32.97 2.07 -25.00
N SER A 6 31.77 1.93 -24.46
CA SER A 6 31.50 2.05 -23.03
C SER A 6 32.35 1.03 -22.29
N VAL A 7 33.30 1.52 -21.49
CA VAL A 7 34.07 0.70 -20.56
C VAL A 7 33.09 0.13 -19.54
N VAL A 8 32.79 -1.15 -19.67
CA VAL A 8 32.12 -1.92 -18.62
C VAL A 8 33.12 -2.02 -17.46
N PRO A 9 32.79 -1.53 -16.24
CA PRO A 9 33.71 -1.66 -15.12
C PRO A 9 33.98 -3.16 -14.84
N PRO A 10 35.21 -3.51 -14.40
CA PRO A 10 35.54 -4.88 -14.08
C PRO A 10 34.60 -5.41 -12.99
N PRO A 11 34.26 -6.72 -13.02
CA PRO A 11 33.39 -7.30 -12.02
C PRO A 11 33.99 -7.09 -10.63
N LEU A 12 33.17 -6.57 -9.72
CA LEU A 12 33.53 -6.42 -8.31
C LEU A 12 33.94 -7.77 -7.71
N PRO A 13 34.88 -7.79 -6.74
CA PRO A 13 35.42 -9.02 -6.17
C PRO A 13 34.30 -9.93 -5.63
N SER A 14 34.44 -11.23 -5.91
CA SER A 14 33.46 -12.32 -5.71
C SER A 14 33.01 -12.60 -4.27
N ILE A 15 33.24 -11.68 -3.33
CA ILE A 15 32.82 -11.79 -1.91
C ILE A 15 31.29 -11.68 -1.77
N LEU A 16 30.59 -11.22 -2.81
CA LEU A 16 29.12 -11.25 -2.89
C LEU A 16 28.56 -12.48 -3.62
N THR A 17 29.42 -13.42 -4.02
CA THR A 17 29.03 -14.59 -4.81
C THR A 17 28.68 -15.75 -3.89
N SER A 18 27.48 -15.67 -3.27
CA SER A 18 26.56 -16.79 -3.00
C SER A 18 25.62 -16.49 -1.82
N ALA A 19 24.58 -15.68 -2.04
CA ALA A 19 23.33 -15.70 -1.26
C ALA A 19 22.25 -14.81 -1.93
N SER A 20 21.55 -15.33 -2.94
CA SER A 20 20.47 -14.64 -3.69
C SER A 20 20.90 -13.33 -4.38
N ALA A 21 20.44 -13.11 -5.62
CA ALA A 21 20.57 -11.79 -6.22
C ALA A 21 19.92 -10.73 -5.28
N PRO A 22 20.49 -9.51 -5.18
CA PRO A 22 19.88 -8.46 -4.37
C PRO A 22 18.47 -8.22 -4.90
N SER A 23 17.49 -8.62 -4.09
CA SER A 23 16.08 -8.48 -4.39
C SER A 23 15.49 -7.39 -3.51
N LEU A 24 14.41 -6.79 -3.98
CA LEU A 24 13.66 -5.80 -3.23
C LEU A 24 13.21 -6.31 -1.84
N SER A 25 12.93 -7.61 -1.74
CA SER A 25 12.53 -8.28 -0.50
C SER A 25 13.66 -8.38 0.52
N THR A 26 14.90 -8.59 0.05
CA THR A 26 16.10 -8.74 0.90
C THR A 26 16.69 -7.40 1.35
N LEU A 27 16.15 -6.27 0.88
CA LEU A 27 16.63 -4.94 1.23
C LEU A 27 16.38 -4.62 2.72
N PRO A 28 17.32 -3.96 3.43
CA PRO A 28 17.09 -3.42 4.77
C PRO A 28 15.87 -2.49 4.85
N ASN A 29 15.26 -2.40 6.04
CA ASN A 29 14.03 -1.63 6.23
C ASN A 29 14.24 -0.13 6.01
N GLU A 30 15.42 0.38 6.34
CA GLU A 30 15.81 1.77 6.18
C GLU A 30 15.73 2.20 4.71
N LEU A 31 16.24 1.35 3.81
CA LEU A 31 16.19 1.62 2.37
C LEU A 31 14.78 1.42 1.80
N LYS A 32 13.99 0.49 2.36
CA LYS A 32 12.57 0.36 1.97
C LYS A 32 11.77 1.60 2.39
N LEU A 33 12.00 2.12 3.60
CA LEU A 33 11.41 3.37 4.09
C LEU A 33 11.79 4.55 3.20
N GLU A 34 13.06 4.62 2.81
CA GLU A 34 13.54 5.64 1.88
C GLU A 34 12.87 5.53 0.50
N ILE A 35 12.71 4.32 -0.03
CA ILE A 35 11.95 4.12 -1.28
C ILE A 35 10.51 4.65 -1.13
N PHE A 36 9.82 4.31 -0.03
CA PHE A 36 8.46 4.81 0.20
C PHE A 36 8.37 6.33 0.32
N SER A 37 9.44 7.02 0.75
CA SER A 37 9.45 8.49 0.87
C SER A 37 9.37 9.18 -0.51
N TYR A 38 9.83 8.52 -1.56
CA TYR A 38 9.79 9.01 -2.95
C TYR A 38 8.52 8.63 -3.72
N LEU A 39 7.72 7.69 -3.21
CA LEU A 39 6.52 7.22 -3.89
C LEU A 39 5.30 8.09 -3.53
N ASP A 40 4.47 8.37 -4.53
CA ASP A 40 3.15 8.94 -4.24
C ASP A 40 2.26 7.91 -3.52
N PRO A 41 1.15 8.33 -2.88
CA PRO A 41 0.31 7.40 -2.14
C PRO A 41 -0.24 6.23 -2.98
N ILE A 42 -0.44 6.42 -4.30
CA ILE A 42 -0.96 5.40 -5.20
C ILE A 42 0.14 4.35 -5.47
N ASP A 43 1.33 4.81 -5.83
CA ASP A 43 2.48 3.95 -6.08
C ASP A 43 2.97 3.25 -4.81
N GLY A 44 2.96 3.97 -3.68
CA GLY A 44 3.26 3.41 -2.37
C GLY A 44 2.28 2.31 -1.99
N THR A 45 1.00 2.47 -2.31
CA THR A 45 0.01 1.41 -2.11
C THR A 45 0.30 0.21 -3.01
N ALA A 46 0.55 0.42 -4.31
CA ALA A 46 0.89 -0.66 -5.23
C ALA A 46 2.14 -1.42 -4.79
N PHE A 47 3.18 -0.71 -4.37
CA PHE A 47 4.43 -1.27 -3.86
C PHE A 47 4.22 -2.03 -2.54
N GLY A 48 3.44 -1.46 -1.61
CA GLY A 48 3.07 -2.12 -0.36
C GLY A 48 2.37 -3.46 -0.59
N LEU A 49 1.50 -3.56 -1.61
CA LEU A 49 0.75 -4.78 -1.94
C LEU A 49 1.58 -5.87 -2.62
N THR A 50 2.84 -5.61 -3.01
CA THR A 50 3.70 -6.60 -3.69
C THR A 50 4.19 -7.72 -2.78
N SER A 51 4.32 -7.46 -1.48
CA SER A 51 4.79 -8.45 -0.50
C SER A 51 4.24 -8.15 0.88
N ARG A 52 4.11 -9.20 1.71
CA ARG A 52 3.68 -9.06 3.10
C ARG A 52 4.57 -8.09 3.89
N HIS A 53 5.88 -8.16 3.71
CA HIS A 53 6.83 -7.31 4.42
C HIS A 53 6.71 -5.84 4.01
N SER A 54 6.60 -5.56 2.71
CA SER A 54 6.36 -4.21 2.19
C SER A 54 5.03 -3.65 2.67
N TYR A 55 4.00 -4.49 2.79
CA TYR A 55 2.69 -4.08 3.29
C TYR A 55 2.76 -3.60 4.74
N LEU A 56 3.50 -4.29 5.61
CA LEU A 56 3.67 -3.86 7.01
C LEU A 56 4.35 -2.49 7.10
N ILE A 57 5.39 -2.25 6.30
CA ILE A 57 6.06 -0.95 6.22
C ILE A 57 5.10 0.13 5.68
N TYR A 58 4.38 -0.17 4.60
CA TYR A 58 3.36 0.71 4.05
C TYR A 58 2.30 1.10 5.11
N ARG A 59 1.80 0.13 5.88
CA ARG A 59 0.79 0.39 6.94
C ARG A 59 1.34 1.19 8.11
N ALA A 60 2.64 1.12 8.37
CA ALA A 60 3.31 1.96 9.37
C ALA A 60 3.41 3.43 8.90
N ILE A 61 3.69 3.66 7.61
CA ILE A 61 3.78 5.01 7.02
C ILE A 61 2.40 5.62 6.75
N PHE A 62 1.44 4.80 6.30
CA PHE A 62 0.10 5.20 5.91
C PHE A 62 -0.96 4.49 6.79
N PRO A 63 -1.23 5.02 8.00
CA PRO A 63 -2.15 4.37 8.95
C PRO A 63 -3.58 4.23 8.41
N SER A 64 -4.03 5.21 7.63
CA SER A 64 -5.35 5.17 6.98
C SER A 64 -5.23 4.57 5.57
N PRO A 65 -6.16 3.68 5.19
CA PRO A 65 -6.28 3.24 3.80
C PRO A 65 -6.49 4.43 2.86
N ILE A 66 -5.88 4.34 1.68
CA ILE A 66 -6.06 5.31 0.60
C ILE A 66 -7.50 5.22 0.05
N PRO A 67 -8.24 6.34 -0.06
CA PRO A 67 -9.55 6.32 -0.73
C PRO A 67 -9.42 5.87 -2.18
N LEU A 68 -10.40 5.10 -2.67
CA LEU A 68 -10.44 4.68 -4.08
C LEU A 68 -10.79 5.82 -5.06
N SER A 69 -11.11 7.00 -4.52
CA SER A 69 -11.24 8.26 -5.25
C SER A 69 -9.93 9.06 -5.32
N THR A 70 -8.85 8.58 -4.73
CA THR A 70 -7.54 9.26 -4.80
C THR A 70 -7.04 9.31 -6.24
N ARG A 71 -6.43 10.43 -6.60
CA ARG A 71 -5.91 10.72 -7.96
C ARG A 71 -4.52 11.34 -7.83
N ARG A 72 -3.70 11.24 -8.87
CA ARG A 72 -2.37 11.88 -8.87
C ARG A 72 -2.50 13.40 -8.94
N VAL A 73 -1.49 14.15 -8.54
CA VAL A 73 -1.50 15.60 -8.81
C VAL A 73 -1.27 15.81 -10.30
N GLY A 74 -1.97 16.75 -10.94
CA GLY A 74 -1.83 17.01 -12.38
C GLY A 74 -1.54 18.49 -12.67
N PRO A 75 -1.14 18.83 -13.92
CA PRO A 75 -0.99 17.95 -15.10
C PRO A 75 0.19 16.97 -15.01
N ASN A 76 0.01 15.73 -15.48
CA ASN A 76 1.06 14.69 -15.47
C ASN A 76 0.98 13.78 -16.71
N SER A 77 2.02 12.98 -16.97
CA SER A 77 2.04 12.04 -18.11
C SER A 77 1.47 10.66 -17.80
N LEU A 78 1.10 10.38 -16.55
CA LEU A 78 0.70 9.05 -16.06
C LEU A 78 -0.81 8.80 -16.22
N GLU A 79 -1.63 9.84 -16.18
CA GLU A 79 -3.08 9.73 -16.39
C GLU A 79 -3.47 10.24 -17.78
N ALA A 80 -4.25 9.45 -18.51
CA ALA A 80 -4.78 9.83 -19.83
C ALA A 80 -5.59 11.14 -19.82
N ALA A 81 -6.13 11.53 -18.66
CA ALA A 81 -6.82 12.80 -18.42
C ALA A 81 -6.00 14.04 -18.83
N TRP A 82 -4.67 13.91 -18.84
CA TRP A 82 -3.72 14.99 -19.11
C TRP A 82 -2.99 14.85 -20.45
N ALA A 83 -3.25 13.78 -21.20
CA ALA A 83 -2.70 13.60 -22.53
C ALA A 83 -3.39 14.57 -23.51
N PHE A 84 -2.80 15.75 -23.71
CA PHE A 84 -3.24 16.71 -24.71
C PHE A 84 -3.00 16.14 -26.11
N LYS A 85 -4.04 15.60 -26.76
CA LYS A 85 -4.03 15.38 -28.20
C LYS A 85 -4.47 16.67 -28.87
N GLY A 86 -3.49 17.40 -29.41
CA GLY A 86 -3.72 18.64 -30.14
C GLY A 86 -4.86 18.52 -31.13
N GLY A 87 -5.94 19.27 -30.85
CA GLY A 87 -6.88 19.71 -31.87
C GLY A 87 -8.05 18.81 -32.26
N ASN A 88 -8.68 18.03 -31.36
CA ASN A 88 -10.14 17.70 -31.36
C ASN A 88 -10.48 16.38 -30.62
N GLY A 89 -10.21 16.27 -29.32
CA GLY A 89 -10.77 15.13 -28.58
C GLY A 89 -10.28 15.00 -27.16
N GLU A 90 -11.07 15.55 -26.25
CA GLU A 90 -11.00 15.28 -24.83
C GLU A 90 -10.91 13.76 -24.58
N GLN A 91 -9.80 13.26 -24.03
CA GLN A 91 -9.60 11.81 -23.84
C GLN A 91 -10.45 11.33 -22.66
N LYS A 92 -11.46 10.51 -22.95
CA LYS A 92 -12.30 9.83 -21.95
C LYS A 92 -11.77 8.42 -21.70
N CYS A 93 -11.90 7.95 -20.47
CA CYS A 93 -11.65 6.55 -20.15
C CYS A 93 -12.62 5.64 -20.94
N ALA A 94 -12.11 4.61 -21.62
CA ALA A 94 -12.92 3.66 -22.37
C ALA A 94 -13.87 2.82 -21.50
N HIS A 95 -13.56 2.64 -20.20
CA HIS A 95 -14.38 1.85 -19.28
C HIS A 95 -15.52 2.64 -18.65
N CYS A 96 -15.27 3.88 -18.22
CA CYS A 96 -16.26 4.66 -17.45
C CYS A 96 -16.69 5.98 -18.11
N GLY A 97 -16.14 6.33 -19.29
CA GLY A 97 -16.57 7.47 -20.09
C GLY A 97 -16.26 8.85 -19.50
N VAL A 98 -15.55 8.94 -18.37
CA VAL A 98 -15.14 10.23 -17.78
C VAL A 98 -13.70 10.58 -18.16
N TYR A 99 -13.41 11.88 -18.26
CA TYR A 99 -12.06 12.39 -18.57
C TYR A 99 -11.04 12.00 -17.51
N ARG A 100 -11.49 11.97 -16.25
CA ARG A 100 -10.66 11.62 -15.10
C ARG A 100 -11.36 10.56 -14.25
N CYS A 101 -11.00 9.32 -14.52
CA CYS A 101 -11.57 8.17 -13.83
C CYS A 101 -11.06 8.05 -12.39
N GLU A 102 -11.87 7.42 -11.56
CA GLU A 102 -11.52 7.03 -10.19
C GLU A 102 -11.63 5.51 -10.10
N LEU A 103 -10.74 4.89 -9.32
CA LEU A 103 -10.65 3.43 -9.25
C LEU A 103 -11.99 2.81 -8.82
N TRP A 104 -12.69 3.43 -7.88
CA TRP A 104 -13.99 2.92 -7.43
C TRP A 104 -15.01 2.78 -8.57
N LYS A 105 -14.98 3.66 -9.58
CA LYS A 105 -15.91 3.56 -10.72
C LYS A 105 -15.63 2.31 -11.54
N HIS A 106 -14.35 1.98 -11.72
CA HIS A 106 -13.94 0.83 -12.53
C HIS A 106 -14.25 -0.49 -11.85
N ILE A 107 -14.03 -0.57 -10.53
CA ILE A 107 -14.29 -1.80 -9.79
C ILE A 107 -15.73 -1.89 -9.28
N SER A 108 -16.57 -0.85 -9.49
CA SER A 108 -17.94 -0.81 -8.97
C SER A 108 -18.78 -2.00 -9.41
N THR A 109 -18.63 -2.43 -10.66
CA THR A 109 -19.33 -3.60 -11.21
C THR A 109 -18.88 -4.91 -10.57
N TRP A 110 -17.62 -5.00 -10.12
CA TRP A 110 -17.06 -6.18 -9.46
C TRP A 110 -17.50 -6.30 -7.99
N MET A 111 -17.93 -5.19 -7.37
CA MET A 111 -18.37 -5.20 -5.96
C MET A 111 -19.78 -5.78 -5.76
N GLY A 112 -20.58 -5.90 -6.83
CA GLY A 112 -21.95 -6.41 -6.80
C GLY A 112 -23.01 -5.37 -6.39
N ALA A 113 -24.29 -5.72 -6.61
CA ALA A 113 -25.42 -4.80 -6.44
C ALA A 113 -25.69 -4.37 -4.99
N GLU A 114 -25.25 -5.17 -4.02
CA GLU A 114 -25.44 -4.95 -2.56
C GLU A 114 -24.46 -3.94 -1.95
N ARG A 115 -23.46 -3.52 -2.72
CA ARG A 115 -22.41 -2.61 -2.26
C ARG A 115 -22.43 -1.32 -3.04
N GLU A 116 -22.15 -0.23 -2.34
CA GLU A 116 -22.10 1.10 -2.93
C GLU A 116 -20.89 1.88 -2.40
N TYR A 117 -20.26 2.63 -3.29
CA TYR A 117 -19.16 3.51 -2.93
C TYR A 117 -19.68 4.76 -2.21
N CYS A 118 -19.10 5.05 -1.04
CA CYS A 118 -19.41 6.25 -0.27
C CYS A 118 -18.28 7.27 -0.40
N SER A 119 -18.50 8.39 -1.08
CA SER A 119 -17.48 9.44 -1.29
C SER A 119 -16.99 10.08 0.01
N MET A 120 -17.85 10.11 1.04
CA MET A 120 -17.53 10.65 2.36
C MET A 120 -16.60 9.74 3.18
N LYS A 121 -16.72 8.42 3.00
CA LYS A 121 -15.90 7.43 3.71
C LYS A 121 -14.68 7.00 2.90
N GLY A 122 -14.78 7.05 1.58
CA GLY A 122 -13.74 6.62 0.65
C GLY A 122 -13.70 5.11 0.40
N ASN A 123 -14.79 4.39 0.66
CA ASN A 123 -14.84 2.93 0.55
C ASN A 123 -16.22 2.40 0.11
N PHE A 124 -16.27 1.14 -0.31
CA PHE A 124 -17.50 0.41 -0.58
C PHE A 124 -18.11 -0.14 0.72
N GLY A 125 -19.35 0.20 0.99
CA GLY A 125 -20.13 -0.34 2.10
C GLY A 125 -21.45 -0.93 1.63
N ARG A 126 -22.34 -1.27 2.57
CA ARG A 126 -23.74 -1.57 2.24
C ARG A 126 -24.35 -0.40 1.46
N ARG A 127 -25.30 -0.72 0.59
CA ARG A 127 -26.09 0.31 -0.11
C ARG A 127 -26.64 1.34 0.88
N GLY A 128 -26.64 2.59 0.44
CA GLY A 128 -27.22 3.68 1.20
C GLY A 128 -28.73 3.54 1.32
N ARG A 129 -29.32 4.30 2.25
CA ARG A 129 -30.78 4.40 2.37
C ARG A 129 -31.39 4.86 1.04
N GLU A 130 -32.42 4.15 0.60
CA GLU A 130 -33.21 4.47 -0.60
C GLU A 130 -34.35 5.43 -0.21
N GLY A 131 -34.77 6.30 -1.13
CA GLY A 131 -35.92 7.20 -0.91
C GLY A 131 -35.60 8.61 -0.37
N THR A 132 -34.32 9.01 -0.27
CA THR A 132 -33.97 10.43 -0.09
C THR A 132 -33.84 11.11 -1.46
N GLU A 133 -34.37 12.32 -1.59
CA GLU A 133 -34.29 13.11 -2.85
C GLU A 133 -32.85 13.33 -3.34
N GLU A 134 -31.88 13.29 -2.43
CA GLU A 134 -30.46 13.40 -2.74
C GLU A 134 -29.88 12.12 -3.37
N ARG A 135 -29.50 12.22 -4.65
CA ARG A 135 -28.83 11.14 -5.42
C ARG A 135 -27.37 10.86 -4.99
N GLY A 136 -26.86 11.49 -3.94
CA GLY A 136 -25.45 11.44 -3.56
C GLY A 136 -25.20 11.25 -2.06
N CYS A 137 -23.94 11.16 -1.65
CA CYS A 137 -23.58 11.11 -0.23
C CYS A 137 -23.58 12.50 0.41
N TRP A 138 -24.26 12.66 1.54
CA TRP A 138 -24.21 13.89 2.36
C TRP A 138 -23.60 13.67 3.74
N ARG A 139 -23.21 14.76 4.40
CA ARG A 139 -22.75 14.75 5.80
C ARG A 139 -23.93 14.48 6.73
N GLY A 140 -23.88 13.39 7.48
CA GLY A 140 -24.92 13.01 8.42
C GLY A 140 -24.80 13.71 9.79
N LYS A 141 -23.61 14.18 10.17
CA LYS A 141 -23.41 14.99 11.37
C LYS A 141 -22.32 16.05 11.11
N PRO A 142 -22.59 17.35 11.31
CA PRO A 142 -21.61 18.40 11.07
C PRO A 142 -20.28 18.20 11.81
N SER A 143 -20.34 17.73 13.07
CA SER A 143 -19.14 17.47 13.87
C SER A 143 -18.35 16.20 13.49
N LYS A 144 -18.87 15.37 12.58
CA LYS A 144 -18.21 14.13 12.13
C LYS A 144 -18.10 14.14 10.60
N PRO A 145 -17.05 14.76 10.04
CA PRO A 145 -16.97 15.01 8.60
C PRO A 145 -16.99 13.75 7.73
N ARG A 146 -16.53 12.59 8.24
CA ARG A 146 -16.57 11.30 7.52
C ARG A 146 -17.85 10.48 7.76
N ARG A 147 -18.78 10.98 8.59
CA ARG A 147 -20.07 10.30 8.82
C ARG A 147 -21.03 10.66 7.70
N CYS A 148 -21.32 9.70 6.83
CA CYS A 148 -22.32 9.86 5.78
C CYS A 148 -23.73 9.67 6.35
N GLY A 149 -24.66 10.55 5.97
CA GLY A 149 -26.08 10.39 6.33
C GLY A 149 -26.79 9.33 5.48
N ARG A 150 -26.38 9.17 4.21
CA ARG A 150 -26.88 8.13 3.30
C ARG A 150 -26.42 6.74 3.68
N HIS A 151 -25.16 6.64 4.12
CA HIS A 151 -24.52 5.39 4.54
C HIS A 151 -24.22 5.45 6.05
N PRO A 152 -25.21 5.24 6.94
CA PRO A 152 -25.03 5.39 8.38
C PRO A 152 -24.22 4.25 9.02
N GLU A 153 -24.28 3.05 8.43
CA GLU A 153 -23.56 1.88 8.93
C GLU A 153 -22.05 2.14 8.91
N ARG A 154 -21.35 1.72 9.95
CA ARG A 154 -19.89 1.81 9.94
C ARG A 154 -19.38 0.84 8.88
N THR A 155 -18.85 1.37 7.78
CA THR A 155 -17.93 0.58 6.96
C THR A 155 -16.68 0.46 7.79
N THR A 156 -16.60 -0.59 8.60
CA THR A 156 -15.34 -0.92 9.23
C THR A 156 -14.34 -1.06 8.10
N THR A 157 -13.35 -0.18 8.04
CA THR A 157 -12.00 -0.63 7.71
C THR A 157 -11.72 -1.66 8.79
N VAL A 158 -12.19 -2.89 8.59
CA VAL A 158 -11.83 -3.96 9.50
C VAL A 158 -10.33 -4.02 9.28
N HIS A 159 -9.59 -3.58 10.29
CA HIS A 159 -8.20 -3.91 10.44
C HIS A 159 -8.13 -5.41 10.78
N GLN A 160 -8.68 -6.23 9.89
CA GLN A 160 -8.71 -7.68 10.01
C GLN A 160 -7.26 -8.17 10.02
N ASP A 161 -6.41 -7.47 9.28
CA ASP A 161 -4.97 -7.63 9.27
C ASP A 161 -4.31 -7.18 10.59
N ASP A 162 -4.72 -6.11 11.27
CA ASP A 162 -3.99 -5.66 12.47
C ASP A 162 -4.14 -6.63 13.66
N VAL A 163 -5.26 -7.37 13.75
CA VAL A 163 -5.42 -8.41 14.78
C VAL A 163 -4.50 -9.59 14.47
N GLY A 164 -4.55 -10.12 13.23
CA GLY A 164 -3.70 -11.24 12.82
C GLY A 164 -2.21 -10.90 12.75
N VAL A 165 -1.85 -9.69 12.33
CA VAL A 165 -0.47 -9.18 12.30
C VAL A 165 0.05 -8.96 13.70
N ARG A 166 -0.74 -8.39 14.62
CA ARG A 166 -0.31 -8.24 16.03
C ARG A 166 -0.08 -9.60 16.67
N GLU A 167 -1.00 -10.55 16.49
CA GLU A 167 -0.84 -11.92 17.01
C GLU A 167 0.37 -12.65 16.42
N GLU A 168 0.67 -12.42 15.14
CA GLU A 168 1.84 -13.02 14.47
C GLU A 168 3.16 -12.37 14.91
N ILE A 169 3.18 -11.04 15.08
CA ILE A 169 4.32 -10.33 15.68
C ILE A 169 4.55 -10.82 17.12
N GLU A 170 3.50 -10.93 17.93
CA GLU A 170 3.58 -11.47 19.30
C GLU A 170 4.11 -12.91 19.31
N ARG A 171 3.72 -13.74 18.33
CA ARG A 171 4.24 -15.11 18.17
C ARG A 171 5.73 -15.11 17.84
N VAL A 172 6.15 -14.31 16.86
CA VAL A 172 7.56 -14.21 16.43
C VAL A 172 8.42 -13.67 17.56
N VAL A 173 7.96 -12.64 18.28
CA VAL A 173 8.66 -12.10 19.45
C VAL A 173 8.79 -13.15 20.54
N ARG A 174 7.73 -13.91 20.84
CA ARG A 174 7.77 -15.00 21.84
C ARG A 174 8.74 -16.12 21.46
N GLU A 175 8.77 -16.49 20.18
CA GLU A 175 9.71 -17.50 19.68
C GLU A 175 11.17 -17.02 19.75
N ALA A 176 11.42 -15.75 19.39
CA ALA A 176 12.73 -15.13 19.50
C ALA A 176 13.20 -15.03 20.97
N SER A 177 12.31 -14.61 21.88
CA SER A 177 12.60 -14.58 23.32
C SER A 177 12.94 -15.96 23.89
N ARG A 178 12.27 -17.03 23.42
CA ARG A 178 12.60 -18.42 23.82
C ARG A 178 13.99 -18.83 23.34
N ARG A 179 14.34 -18.53 22.08
CA ARG A 179 15.67 -18.85 21.53
C ARG A 179 16.81 -18.10 22.25
N LEU A 180 16.55 -16.90 22.77
CA LEU A 180 17.51 -16.13 23.57
C LEU A 180 17.57 -16.60 25.03
N GLY A 181 16.51 -17.25 25.54
CA GLY A 181 16.49 -17.89 26.86
C GLY A 181 17.17 -19.26 26.90
N ASP A 182 17.28 -19.95 25.76
CA ASP A 182 17.98 -21.25 25.64
C ASP A 182 19.52 -21.10 25.50
N SER A 183 20.06 -19.88 25.52
CA SER A 183 21.52 -19.63 25.50
C SER A 183 22.07 -19.33 26.89
N GLU A 184 21.88 -20.23 27.86
CA GLU A 184 22.67 -20.25 29.09
C GLU A 184 23.84 -21.24 28.96
N VAL A 185 25.04 -20.65 28.91
CA VAL A 185 26.35 -21.15 29.38
C VAL A 185 26.66 -22.65 29.18
N VAL A 186 27.37 -22.97 28.09
CA VAL A 186 28.25 -24.14 28.03
C VAL A 186 29.68 -23.64 27.77
N GLY A 187 30.51 -23.64 28.82
CA GLY A 187 31.95 -23.49 28.67
C GLY A 187 32.68 -22.75 29.79
N GLY A 188 32.80 -23.37 30.96
CA GLY A 188 33.76 -22.96 32.00
C GLY A 188 34.44 -24.19 32.57
N ARG A 189 35.66 -24.48 32.11
CA ARG A 189 36.49 -25.61 32.55
C ARG A 189 36.96 -25.41 34.00
N GLU A 190 36.77 -26.45 34.80
CA GLU A 190 37.42 -26.66 36.09
C GLU A 190 38.92 -26.90 35.87
N VAL A 191 39.78 -26.12 36.52
CA VAL A 191 41.22 -26.43 36.63
C VAL A 191 41.51 -26.56 38.12
N MET A 192 41.68 -27.82 38.53
CA MET A 192 42.24 -28.19 39.83
C MET A 192 43.76 -27.97 39.77
N MET A 193 44.30 -27.12 40.64
CA MET A 193 45.72 -27.14 40.99
C MET A 193 45.83 -27.37 42.49
N GLY A 194 46.26 -28.58 42.83
CA GLY A 194 47.10 -28.87 43.99
C GLY A 194 48.52 -29.15 43.52
#